data_AF-F0NZA8-F1
#
_entry.id   AF-F0NZA8-F1
#
_cell.length_a   1.000
_cell.length_b   1.000
_cell.length_c   1.000
_cell.angle_alpha   90.00
_cell.angle_beta   90.00
_cell.angle_gamma   90.00
#
_symmetry.space_group_name_H-M   'P 1'
#
loop_
_entity.id
_entity.type
_entity.pdbx_description
1 polymer ?
#
loop_
_entity_poly.entity_id
_entity_poly.type
_entity_poly.pdbx_seq_one_letter_code
_entity_poly.pdbx_strand_id
1 'polypeptide(L)'
;MKKLILVASVLAIGANVQAQEVGSFGFEKGNVIVEGNLGFNSSNDKNKDEKINKFTFTPKVGYLATDKFAVGIAAGIGTDKTKLNGVQTEKINTYDLGVFGRYYFLDLGQRFKTFAEVDFGYTNVKYENLTTKEIKADGFNSGLSLGMNYFLTNKMAINFVLGDVISYNSVKVDGGKSVSNFNGNINAFDNFFDTAKFGLTYKF
;
A
#
# COMPACT_ATOMS: atom_id res chain seq x y z
N MET A 1 -15.61 -12.00 19.20
CA MET A 1 -15.04 -11.02 20.15
C MET A 1 -13.57 -10.65 19.91
N LYS A 2 -12.79 -11.36 19.06
CA LYS A 2 -11.39 -10.98 18.73
C LYS A 2 -11.21 -9.96 17.58
N LYS A 3 -12.30 -9.57 16.91
CA LYS A 3 -12.26 -8.64 15.76
C LYS A 3 -12.36 -7.15 16.16
N LEU A 4 -12.67 -6.86 17.42
CA LEU A 4 -12.87 -5.48 17.91
C LEU A 4 -11.59 -4.83 18.48
N ILE A 5 -10.56 -5.64 18.78
CA ILE A 5 -9.35 -5.17 19.46
C ILE A 5 -8.44 -4.36 18.52
N LEU A 6 -8.48 -4.64 17.20
CA LEU A 6 -7.65 -3.92 16.23
C LEU A 6 -8.20 -2.51 15.92
N VAL A 7 -9.51 -2.34 15.92
CA VAL A 7 -10.15 -1.02 15.75
C VAL A 7 -9.94 -0.16 17.00
N ALA A 8 -9.98 -0.77 18.20
CA ALA A 8 -9.75 -0.06 19.45
C ALA A 8 -8.31 0.43 19.64
N SER A 9 -7.31 -0.27 19.09
CA SER A 9 -5.90 0.12 19.19
C SER A 9 -5.52 1.25 18.23
N VAL A 10 -6.16 1.34 17.06
CA VAL A 10 -6.05 2.50 16.16
C VAL A 10 -6.69 3.75 16.79
N LEU A 11 -7.79 3.59 17.53
CA LEU A 11 -8.45 4.68 18.26
C LEU A 11 -7.66 5.14 19.50
N ALA A 12 -6.93 4.24 20.16
CA ALA A 12 -6.15 4.57 21.35
C ALA A 12 -4.91 5.45 21.08
N ILE A 13 -4.36 5.42 19.86
CA ILE A 13 -3.28 6.34 19.45
C ILE A 13 -3.83 7.76 19.21
N GLY A 14 -5.11 7.89 18.84
CA GLY A 14 -5.76 9.18 18.63
C GLY A 14 -6.19 9.92 19.91
N ALA A 15 -6.36 9.21 21.03
CA ALA A 15 -6.91 9.78 22.26
C ALA A 15 -5.90 10.58 23.11
N ASN A 16 -4.60 10.49 22.83
CA ASN A 16 -3.55 11.19 23.59
C ASN A 16 -3.05 12.48 22.93
N VAL A 17 -3.67 12.94 21.83
CA VAL A 17 -3.32 14.23 21.20
C VAL A 17 -4.17 15.33 21.83
N GLN A 18 -3.86 15.70 23.07
CA GLN A 18 -4.22 17.02 23.56
C GLN A 18 -3.32 18.05 22.87
N ALA A 19 -3.89 18.86 21.97
CA ALA A 19 -3.54 20.27 21.80
C ALA A 19 -4.33 20.88 20.65
N GLN A 20 -5.16 21.84 21.01
CA GLN A 20 -5.55 23.02 20.25
C GLN A 20 -4.54 23.39 19.14
N GLU A 21 -4.88 23.12 17.87
CA GLU A 21 -4.21 23.76 16.73
C GLU A 21 -5.26 24.41 15.84
N VAL A 22 -5.26 25.75 15.83
CA VAL A 22 -5.80 26.56 14.74
C VAL A 22 -4.82 26.40 13.57
N GLY A 23 -4.87 25.26 12.90
CA GLY A 23 -4.06 24.93 11.74
C GLY A 23 -4.96 24.48 10.60
N SER A 24 -4.64 24.84 9.37
CA SER A 24 -5.39 24.37 8.21
C SER A 24 -5.12 22.88 7.96
N PHE A 25 -6.19 22.13 7.73
CA PHE A 25 -6.11 20.77 7.21
C PHE A 25 -5.46 20.77 5.83
N GLY A 26 -4.45 19.92 5.63
CA GLY A 26 -3.75 19.83 4.36
C GLY A 26 -2.24 19.66 4.50
N PHE A 27 -1.53 19.86 3.40
CA PHE A 27 -0.09 19.76 3.32
C PHE A 27 0.49 21.11 2.88
N GLU A 28 1.64 21.45 3.42
CA GLU A 28 2.36 22.68 3.12
C GLU A 28 3.80 22.32 2.72
N LYS A 29 4.41 23.18 1.91
CA LYS A 29 5.83 23.05 1.57
C LYS A 29 6.66 22.92 2.84
N GLY A 30 7.56 21.95 2.86
CA GLY A 30 8.43 21.67 4.00
C GLY A 30 7.90 20.60 4.94
N ASN A 31 6.61 20.24 4.87
CA ASN A 31 6.10 19.12 5.67
C ASN A 31 6.81 17.81 5.30
N VAL A 32 7.10 17.01 6.32
CA VAL A 32 7.54 15.62 6.14
C VAL A 32 6.35 14.72 6.45
N ILE A 33 6.02 13.82 5.53
CA ILE A 33 4.96 12.83 5.71
C ILE A 33 5.58 11.46 6.01
N VAL A 34 5.01 10.77 7.00
CA VAL A 34 5.25 9.35 7.25
C VAL A 34 3.92 8.64 7.08
N GLU A 35 3.87 7.67 6.18
CA GLU A 35 2.66 6.96 5.81
C GLU A 35 2.87 5.45 5.93
N GLY A 36 1.85 4.74 6.40
CA GLY A 36 1.84 3.29 6.42
C GLY A 36 0.53 2.75 5.90
N ASN A 37 0.58 1.99 4.81
CA ASN A 37 -0.60 1.34 4.22
C ASN A 37 -0.59 -0.15 4.51
N LEU A 38 -1.73 -0.69 4.92
CA LEU A 38 -1.93 -2.10 5.19
C LEU A 38 -2.95 -2.69 4.22
N GLY A 39 -2.65 -3.87 3.70
CA GLY A 39 -3.58 -4.67 2.89
C GLY A 39 -3.70 -6.07 3.48
N PHE A 40 -4.93 -6.55 3.62
CA PHE A 40 -5.21 -7.91 4.04
C PHE A 40 -6.34 -8.50 3.20
N ASN A 41 -6.12 -9.69 2.65
CA ASN A 41 -7.13 -10.43 1.92
C ASN A 41 -7.09 -11.90 2.36
N SER A 42 -8.25 -12.53 2.53
CA SER A 42 -8.35 -13.95 2.84
C SER A 42 -9.48 -14.55 2.01
N SER A 43 -9.16 -15.60 1.25
CA SER A 43 -10.12 -16.37 0.47
C SER A 43 -10.11 -17.82 0.95
N ASN A 44 -11.28 -18.46 0.93
CA ASN A 44 -11.47 -19.84 1.38
C ASN A 44 -12.45 -20.57 0.46
N ASP A 45 -11.92 -21.40 -0.44
CA ASP A 45 -12.70 -22.28 -1.31
C ASP A 45 -12.87 -23.64 -0.63
N LYS A 46 -14.07 -23.86 -0.09
CA LYS A 46 -14.41 -25.12 0.61
C LYS A 46 -14.56 -26.32 -0.32
N ASN A 47 -14.79 -26.12 -1.62
CA ASN A 47 -14.92 -27.23 -2.56
C ASN A 47 -13.55 -27.88 -2.85
N LYS A 48 -12.48 -27.08 -2.76
CA LYS A 48 -11.10 -27.53 -2.97
C LYS A 48 -10.31 -27.66 -1.65
N ASP A 49 -10.93 -27.32 -0.51
CA ASP A 49 -10.27 -27.11 0.78
C ASP A 49 -8.99 -26.23 0.64
N GLU A 50 -9.13 -25.16 -0.14
CA GLU A 50 -8.06 -24.21 -0.46
C GLU A 50 -8.27 -22.89 0.30
N LYS A 51 -7.23 -22.43 0.98
CA LYS A 51 -7.23 -21.16 1.70
C LYS A 51 -6.04 -20.31 1.32
N ILE A 52 -6.32 -19.11 0.80
CA ILE A 52 -5.32 -18.11 0.43
C ILE A 52 -5.38 -16.96 1.43
N ASN A 53 -4.24 -16.56 1.98
CA ASN A 53 -4.12 -15.38 2.84
C ASN A 53 -3.03 -14.48 2.30
N LYS A 54 -3.35 -13.20 2.11
CA LYS A 54 -2.45 -12.19 1.62
C LYS A 54 -2.35 -11.07 2.63
N PHE A 55 -1.14 -10.64 2.89
CA PHE A 55 -0.83 -9.50 3.75
C PHE A 55 0.18 -8.61 3.05
N THR A 56 -0.03 -7.30 3.12
CA THR A 56 0.91 -6.30 2.60
C THR A 56 1.04 -5.15 3.59
N PHE A 57 2.25 -4.63 3.72
CA PHE A 57 2.54 -3.40 4.44
C PHE A 57 3.47 -2.53 3.60
N THR A 58 3.10 -1.27 3.40
CA THR A 58 3.84 -0.31 2.57
C THR A 58 4.10 0.96 3.36
N PRO A 59 5.20 1.03 4.13
CA PRO A 59 5.65 2.26 4.74
C PRO A 59 6.28 3.21 3.71
N LYS A 60 6.05 4.51 3.90
CA LYS A 60 6.57 5.58 3.05
C LYS A 60 7.02 6.76 3.91
N VAL A 61 8.06 7.44 3.44
CA VAL A 61 8.47 8.75 3.97
C VAL A 61 8.60 9.70 2.78
N GLY A 62 7.96 10.86 2.87
CA GLY A 62 7.95 11.87 1.82
C GLY A 62 8.17 13.27 2.35
N TYR A 63 8.64 14.15 1.48
CA TYR A 63 8.87 15.56 1.73
C TYR A 63 8.08 16.40 0.74
N LEU A 64 7.31 17.38 1.24
CA LEU A 64 6.55 18.31 0.43
C LEU A 64 7.48 19.38 -0.14
N ALA A 65 7.94 19.19 -1.39
CA ALA A 65 8.77 20.15 -2.11
C ALA A 65 7.98 21.43 -2.46
N THR A 66 6.66 21.31 -2.59
CA THR A 66 5.71 22.42 -2.73
C THR A 66 4.46 22.10 -1.91
N ASP A 67 3.51 23.03 -1.83
CA ASP A 67 2.22 22.82 -1.15
C ASP A 67 1.37 21.71 -1.80
N LYS A 68 1.74 21.26 -3.00
CA LYS A 68 0.99 20.23 -3.76
C LYS A 68 1.84 19.05 -4.22
N PHE A 69 3.16 19.10 -4.07
CA PHE A 69 4.03 18.06 -4.60
C PHE A 69 4.94 17.49 -3.52
N ALA A 70 4.83 16.19 -3.30
CA ALA A 70 5.69 15.42 -2.42
C ALA A 70 6.60 14.49 -3.22
N VAL A 71 7.82 14.30 -2.74
CA VAL A 71 8.74 13.27 -3.22
C VAL A 71 9.22 12.44 -2.06
N GLY A 72 9.48 11.16 -2.26
CA GLY A 72 9.85 10.30 -1.15
C GLY A 72 10.33 8.93 -1.53
N ILE A 73 10.54 8.13 -0.49
CA ILE A 73 10.90 6.72 -0.59
C ILE A 73 9.78 5.85 -0.02
N ALA A 74 9.63 4.68 -0.60
CA ALA A 74 8.66 3.67 -0.19
C ALA A 74 9.37 2.32 -0.01
N ALA A 75 8.93 1.55 0.97
CA ALA A 75 9.26 0.14 1.07
C ALA A 75 7.98 -0.70 1.04
N GLY A 76 8.12 -1.98 0.73
CA GLY A 76 7.01 -2.94 0.69
C GLY A 76 7.40 -4.26 1.33
N ILE A 77 6.49 -4.82 2.11
CA ILE A 77 6.59 -6.18 2.64
C ILE A 77 5.27 -6.89 2.32
N GLY A 78 5.35 -7.96 1.55
CA GLY A 78 4.22 -8.78 1.14
C GLY A 78 4.38 -10.22 1.59
N THR A 79 3.28 -10.88 1.93
CA THR A 79 3.24 -12.32 2.20
C THR A 79 1.94 -12.91 1.70
N ASP A 80 2.05 -13.84 0.77
CA ASP A 80 0.94 -14.65 0.26
C ASP A 80 1.16 -16.10 0.70
N LYS A 81 0.15 -16.71 1.32
CA LYS A 81 0.18 -18.10 1.79
C LYS A 81 -1.01 -18.86 1.25
N THR A 82 -0.74 -19.97 0.58
CA THR A 82 -1.75 -20.90 0.11
C THR A 82 -1.68 -22.18 0.95
N LYS A 83 -2.85 -22.60 1.44
CA LYS A 83 -3.03 -23.88 2.13
C LYS A 83 -4.01 -24.73 1.36
N LEU A 84 -3.69 -26.01 1.20
CA LEU A 84 -4.57 -27.03 0.66
C LEU A 84 -4.71 -28.15 1.70
N ASN A 85 -5.94 -28.56 2.00
CA ASN A 85 -6.22 -29.58 3.02
C ASN A 85 -5.57 -29.26 4.39
N GLY A 86 -5.53 -27.97 4.75
CA GLY A 86 -4.90 -27.48 5.98
C GLY A 86 -3.36 -27.40 5.98
N VAL A 87 -2.69 -27.96 4.97
CA VAL A 87 -1.22 -27.94 4.81
C VAL A 87 -0.81 -26.74 3.96
N GLN A 88 0.23 -26.00 4.38
CA GLN A 88 0.75 -24.89 3.58
C GLN A 88 1.49 -25.43 2.36
N THR A 89 0.95 -25.19 1.16
CA THR A 89 1.50 -25.65 -0.12
C THR A 89 2.44 -24.64 -0.75
N GLU A 90 2.14 -23.36 -0.56
CA GLU A 90 2.87 -22.26 -1.18
C GLU A 90 3.01 -21.10 -0.21
N LYS A 91 4.15 -20.43 -0.28
CA LYS A 91 4.41 -19.16 0.40
C LYS A 91 5.25 -18.26 -0.50
N ILE A 92 4.74 -17.07 -0.74
CA ILE A 92 5.44 -16.03 -1.49
C ILE A 92 5.72 -14.88 -0.54
N ASN A 93 6.98 -14.46 -0.44
CA ASN A 93 7.36 -13.25 0.26
C ASN A 93 7.87 -12.23 -0.76
N THR A 94 7.39 -11.01 -0.64
CA THR A 94 7.79 -9.90 -1.52
C THR A 94 8.40 -8.79 -0.68
N TYR A 95 9.50 -8.22 -1.17
CA TYR A 95 10.16 -7.08 -0.57
C TYR A 95 10.39 -6.03 -1.65
N ASP A 96 9.91 -4.82 -1.40
CA ASP A 96 10.02 -3.70 -2.35
C ASP A 96 10.78 -2.55 -1.71
N LEU A 97 11.56 -1.84 -2.54
CA LEU A 97 12.17 -0.56 -2.19
C LEU A 97 12.14 0.34 -3.41
N GLY A 98 11.68 1.58 -3.24
CA GLY A 98 11.51 2.49 -4.35
C GLY A 98 11.39 3.94 -3.95
N VAL A 99 11.17 4.77 -4.96
CA VAL A 99 10.91 6.20 -4.84
C VAL A 99 9.53 6.52 -5.40
N PHE A 100 8.95 7.62 -4.95
CA PHE A 100 7.68 8.10 -5.47
C PHE A 100 7.65 9.63 -5.60
N GLY A 101 6.82 10.11 -6.51
CA GLY A 101 6.40 11.50 -6.62
C GLY A 101 4.87 11.58 -6.57
N ARG A 102 4.35 12.38 -5.66
CA ARG A 102 2.91 12.52 -5.40
C ARG A 102 2.47 13.96 -5.64
N TYR A 103 1.46 14.14 -6.49
CA TYR A 103 0.85 15.43 -6.78
C TYR A 103 -0.58 15.49 -6.25
N TYR A 104 -0.84 16.44 -5.35
CA TYR A 104 -2.16 16.76 -4.81
C TYR A 104 -2.89 17.69 -5.77
N PHE A 105 -3.88 17.16 -6.50
CA PHE A 105 -4.50 17.86 -7.61
C PHE A 105 -5.86 18.47 -7.28
N LEU A 106 -6.55 17.97 -6.24
CA LEU A 106 -7.88 18.44 -5.88
C LEU A 106 -8.15 18.35 -4.38
N ASP A 107 -8.69 19.43 -3.84
CA ASP A 107 -9.16 19.56 -2.47
C ASP A 107 -10.68 19.40 -2.45
N LEU A 108 -11.19 18.40 -1.72
CA LEU A 108 -12.62 18.14 -1.58
C LEU A 108 -13.10 18.64 -0.21
N GLY A 109 -13.44 19.93 -0.16
CA GLY A 109 -13.70 20.61 1.11
C GLY A 109 -12.41 20.81 1.92
N GLN A 110 -12.54 20.90 3.25
CA GLN A 110 -11.38 21.23 4.10
C GLN A 110 -10.50 20.03 4.43
N ARG A 111 -11.08 18.83 4.57
CA ARG A 111 -10.37 17.66 5.14
C ARG A 111 -9.92 16.62 4.13
N PHE A 112 -10.42 16.65 2.90
CA PHE A 112 -10.03 15.68 1.88
C PHE A 112 -9.01 16.29 0.92
N LYS A 113 -7.88 15.59 0.75
CA LYS A 113 -6.84 15.90 -0.23
C LYS A 113 -6.68 14.70 -1.15
N THR A 114 -6.93 14.88 -2.44
CA THR A 114 -6.76 13.80 -3.43
C THR A 114 -5.43 13.94 -4.15
N PHE A 115 -4.83 12.81 -4.53
CA PHE A 115 -3.53 12.79 -5.16
C PHE A 115 -3.41 11.75 -6.26
N ALA A 116 -2.50 12.04 -7.19
CA ALA A 116 -1.94 11.08 -8.12
C ALA A 116 -0.49 10.83 -7.71
N GLU A 117 -0.05 9.58 -7.73
CA GLU A 117 1.30 9.20 -7.35
C GLU A 117 1.93 8.34 -8.44
N VAL A 118 3.14 8.71 -8.84
CA VAL A 118 3.99 7.90 -9.70
C VAL A 118 5.10 7.30 -8.85
N ASP A 119 5.34 6.01 -9.03
CA ASP A 119 6.37 5.27 -8.30
C ASP A 119 7.28 4.47 -9.24
N PHE A 120 8.50 4.23 -8.78
CA PHE A 120 9.45 3.32 -9.40
C PHE A 120 10.22 2.60 -8.28
N GLY A 121 10.33 1.28 -8.39
CA GLY A 121 10.94 0.45 -7.36
C GLY A 121 11.61 -0.79 -7.89
N TYR A 122 12.47 -1.35 -7.03
CA TYR A 122 13.01 -2.69 -7.17
C TYR A 122 12.21 -3.64 -6.27
N THR A 123 11.99 -4.85 -6.77
CA THR A 123 11.27 -5.91 -6.05
C THR A 123 12.11 -7.17 -5.96
N ASN A 124 12.06 -7.82 -4.81
CA ASN A 124 12.58 -9.17 -4.60
C ASN A 124 11.44 -10.09 -4.16
N VAL A 125 11.33 -11.23 -4.84
CA VAL A 125 10.30 -12.24 -4.60
C VAL A 125 10.99 -13.54 -4.21
N LYS A 126 10.53 -14.14 -3.11
CA LYS A 126 10.92 -15.48 -2.68
C LYS A 126 9.70 -16.39 -2.73
N TYR A 127 9.80 -17.43 -3.55
CA TYR A 127 8.77 -18.43 -3.73
C TYR A 127 9.21 -19.74 -3.06
N GLU A 128 8.41 -20.19 -2.09
CA GLU A 128 8.58 -21.45 -1.38
C GLU A 128 7.38 -22.36 -1.69
N ASN A 129 7.63 -23.61 -2.09
CA ASN A 129 6.60 -24.63 -2.27
C ASN A 129 7.01 -25.92 -1.56
N LEU A 130 6.04 -26.68 -1.04
CA LEU A 130 6.26 -27.93 -0.28
C LEU A 130 7.27 -28.90 -0.90
N THR A 131 7.35 -28.94 -2.22
CA THR A 131 8.07 -30.00 -2.96
C THR A 131 9.34 -29.52 -3.66
N THR A 132 9.58 -28.20 -3.71
CA THR A 132 10.70 -27.62 -4.47
C THR A 132 11.58 -26.74 -3.59
N LYS A 133 12.84 -26.58 -4.02
CA LYS A 133 13.79 -25.66 -3.39
C LYS A 133 13.29 -24.22 -3.57
N GLU A 134 13.56 -23.36 -2.59
CA GLU A 134 13.26 -21.91 -2.67
C GLU A 134 13.74 -21.32 -4.00
N ILE A 135 12.83 -20.65 -4.71
CA ILE A 135 13.09 -19.93 -5.95
C ILE A 135 13.09 -18.45 -5.65
N LYS A 136 14.12 -17.74 -6.12
CA LYS A 136 14.23 -16.29 -6.01
C LYS A 136 14.02 -15.64 -7.37
N ALA A 137 13.40 -14.48 -7.33
CA ALA A 137 13.26 -13.61 -8.46
C ALA A 137 13.47 -12.16 -8.04
N ASP A 138 13.96 -11.34 -8.95
CA ASP A 138 14.12 -9.93 -8.76
C ASP A 138 13.63 -9.15 -9.97
N GLY A 139 13.36 -7.87 -9.78
CA GLY A 139 12.75 -7.08 -10.82
C GLY A 139 12.58 -5.63 -10.49
N PHE A 140 11.95 -4.93 -11.41
CA PHE A 140 11.57 -3.54 -11.25
C PHE A 140 10.07 -3.38 -11.46
N ASN A 141 9.49 -2.41 -10.76
CA ASN A 141 8.11 -2.01 -10.88
C ASN A 141 8.02 -0.50 -11.06
N SER A 142 6.95 -0.06 -11.70
CA SER A 142 6.56 1.34 -11.75
C SER A 142 5.06 1.45 -11.87
N GLY A 143 4.48 2.42 -11.19
CA GLY A 143 3.04 2.63 -11.12
C GLY A 143 2.62 4.08 -11.31
N LEU A 144 1.37 4.25 -11.71
CA LEU A 144 0.59 5.45 -11.50
C LEU A 144 -0.65 5.06 -10.70
N SER A 145 -0.78 5.59 -9.50
CA SER A 145 -1.91 5.34 -8.60
C SER A 145 -2.69 6.63 -8.30
N LEU A 146 -3.95 6.46 -7.95
CA LEU A 146 -4.80 7.52 -7.42
C LEU A 146 -5.13 7.23 -5.96
N GLY A 147 -5.23 8.28 -5.15
CA GLY A 147 -5.57 8.14 -3.75
C GLY A 147 -6.12 9.42 -3.14
N MET A 148 -6.48 9.32 -1.86
CA MET A 148 -6.97 10.44 -1.08
C MET A 148 -6.58 10.32 0.40
N ASN A 149 -6.34 11.46 1.02
CA ASN A 149 -6.14 11.62 2.45
C ASN A 149 -7.36 12.29 3.07
N TYR A 150 -7.87 11.74 4.18
CA TYR A 150 -8.89 12.37 5.02
C TYR A 150 -8.29 12.77 6.37
N PHE A 151 -8.17 14.06 6.63
CA PHE A 151 -7.58 14.58 7.86
C PHE A 151 -8.52 14.40 9.08
N LEU A 152 -8.09 13.58 10.02
CA LEU A 152 -8.69 13.41 11.34
C LEU A 152 -8.35 14.59 12.24
N THR A 153 -7.07 14.97 12.24
CA THR A 153 -6.49 16.13 12.93
C THR A 153 -5.65 16.92 11.94
N ASN A 154 -5.07 18.06 12.34
CA ASN A 154 -4.18 18.82 11.45
C ASN A 154 -2.92 18.04 11.09
N LYS A 155 -2.53 17.01 11.84
CA LYS A 155 -1.30 16.22 11.60
C LYS A 155 -1.57 14.79 11.14
N MET A 156 -2.75 14.25 11.40
CA MET A 156 -3.09 12.86 11.09
C MET A 156 -4.19 12.77 10.05
N ALA A 157 -3.95 11.96 9.01
CA ALA A 157 -4.93 11.64 8.00
C ALA A 157 -5.06 10.12 7.80
N ILE A 158 -6.26 9.65 7.48
CA ILE A 158 -6.46 8.32 6.91
C ILE A 158 -6.09 8.39 5.44
N ASN A 159 -5.32 7.42 4.96
CA ASN A 159 -4.97 7.27 3.56
C ASN A 159 -5.83 6.19 2.89
N PHE A 160 -6.33 6.51 1.71
CA PHE A 160 -7.05 5.59 0.85
C PHE A 160 -6.38 5.59 -0.51
N VAL A 161 -5.71 4.50 -0.87
CA VAL A 161 -5.21 4.30 -2.24
C VAL A 161 -6.28 3.56 -3.01
N LEU A 162 -6.85 4.21 -4.04
CA LEU A 162 -7.98 3.70 -4.81
C LEU A 162 -7.56 2.58 -5.78
N GLY A 163 -6.28 2.54 -6.15
CA GLY A 163 -5.68 1.50 -6.97
C GLY A 163 -4.69 2.05 -7.98
N ASP A 164 -3.99 1.14 -8.66
CA ASP A 164 -3.06 1.47 -9.73
C ASP A 164 -3.85 1.62 -11.04
N VAL A 165 -3.83 2.83 -11.59
CA VAL A 165 -4.43 3.14 -12.90
C VAL A 165 -3.54 2.58 -14.01
N ILE A 166 -2.22 2.66 -13.82
CA ILE A 166 -1.23 2.05 -14.70
C ILE A 166 -0.21 1.36 -13.82
N SER A 167 0.18 0.15 -14.19
CA SER A 167 1.32 -0.53 -13.57
C SER A 167 2.13 -1.29 -14.60
N TYR A 168 3.44 -1.30 -14.39
CA TYR A 168 4.41 -2.09 -15.12
C TYR A 168 5.27 -2.83 -14.11
N ASN A 169 5.50 -4.11 -14.36
CA ASN A 169 6.42 -4.91 -13.57
C ASN A 169 7.22 -5.84 -14.49
N SER A 170 8.51 -5.97 -14.23
CA SER A 170 9.39 -6.91 -14.93
C SER A 170 10.16 -7.69 -13.90
N VAL A 171 9.97 -9.00 -13.86
CA VAL A 171 10.61 -9.89 -12.89
C VAL A 171 11.40 -10.95 -13.64
N LYS A 172 12.54 -11.36 -13.09
CA LYS A 172 13.40 -12.39 -13.63
C LYS A 172 13.68 -13.41 -12.52
N VAL A 173 13.40 -14.67 -12.82
CA VAL A 173 13.77 -15.80 -11.95
C VAL A 173 15.24 -16.13 -12.15
N ASP A 174 15.94 -16.56 -11.09
CA ASP A 174 17.31 -17.06 -11.17
C ASP A 174 17.47 -18.12 -12.29
N GLY A 175 18.41 -17.88 -13.21
CA GLY A 175 18.66 -18.75 -14.36
C GLY A 175 17.63 -18.66 -15.50
N GLY A 176 16.61 -17.80 -15.38
CA GLY A 176 15.54 -17.62 -16.35
C GLY A 176 15.64 -16.36 -17.20
N LYS A 177 14.63 -16.17 -18.08
CA LYS A 177 14.39 -14.92 -18.82
C LYS A 177 13.44 -14.02 -18.01
N SER A 178 13.51 -12.72 -18.25
CA SER A 178 12.57 -11.79 -17.62
C SER A 178 11.18 -11.93 -18.23
N VAL A 179 10.16 -11.85 -17.38
CA VAL A 179 8.75 -11.75 -17.73
C VAL A 179 8.28 -10.36 -17.31
N SER A 180 7.74 -9.61 -18.28
CA SER A 180 7.18 -8.28 -18.06
C SER A 180 5.67 -8.29 -18.22
N ASN A 181 4.99 -7.52 -17.38
CA ASN A 181 3.56 -7.31 -17.46
C ASN A 181 3.26 -5.81 -17.40
N PHE A 182 2.36 -5.37 -18.27
CA PHE A 182 1.81 -4.02 -18.27
C PHE A 182 0.31 -4.12 -18.05
N ASN A 183 -0.22 -3.30 -17.15
CA ASN A 183 -1.63 -3.26 -16.83
C ASN A 183 -2.11 -1.80 -16.86
N GLY A 184 -3.19 -1.55 -17.59
CA GLY A 184 -3.90 -0.28 -17.59
C GLY A 184 -5.32 -0.50 -17.11
N ASN A 185 -5.67 0.06 -15.96
CA ASN A 185 -6.95 -0.14 -15.32
C ASN A 185 -7.77 1.16 -15.28
N ILE A 186 -8.16 1.63 -16.46
CA ILE A 186 -8.86 2.91 -16.65
C ILE A 186 -10.36 2.80 -16.28
N ASN A 187 -10.89 1.57 -16.18
CA ASN A 187 -12.33 1.31 -16.00
C ASN A 187 -12.70 0.56 -14.71
N ALA A 188 -11.77 0.07 -13.86
CA ALA A 188 -12.16 -0.63 -12.62
C ALA A 188 -12.56 0.29 -11.46
N PHE A 189 -13.34 1.32 -11.74
CA PHE A 189 -14.00 2.12 -10.71
C PHE A 189 -15.35 1.53 -10.26
N ASP A 190 -15.72 0.33 -10.75
CA ASP A 190 -16.99 -0.35 -10.41
C ASP A 190 -17.22 -0.49 -8.91
N ASN A 191 -16.16 -0.76 -8.13
CA ASN A 191 -16.18 -0.69 -6.68
C ASN A 191 -14.80 -0.31 -6.11
N PHE A 192 -14.56 0.99 -5.96
CA PHE A 192 -13.31 1.53 -5.42
C PHE A 192 -12.99 1.08 -3.99
N PHE A 193 -13.95 0.48 -3.26
CA PHE A 193 -13.70 -0.09 -1.93
C PHE A 193 -13.08 -1.50 -1.97
N ASP A 194 -13.19 -2.23 -3.08
CA ASP A 194 -12.64 -3.60 -3.17
C ASP A 194 -11.12 -3.61 -3.33
N THR A 195 -10.57 -2.55 -3.89
CA THR A 195 -9.12 -2.36 -4.11
C THR A 195 -8.49 -1.39 -3.11
N ALA A 196 -9.30 -0.75 -2.26
CA ALA A 196 -8.83 0.26 -1.33
C ALA A 196 -7.82 -0.31 -0.33
N LYS A 197 -6.60 0.21 -0.37
CA LYS A 197 -5.62 0.02 0.71
C LYS A 197 -5.82 1.11 1.75
N PHE A 198 -6.04 0.71 2.99
CA PHE A 198 -6.22 1.62 4.11
C PHE A 198 -4.86 1.89 4.76
N GLY A 199 -4.61 3.16 5.06
CA GLY A 199 -3.40 3.56 5.76
C GLY A 199 -3.61 4.74 6.68
N LEU A 200 -2.54 5.11 7.36
CA LEU A 200 -2.45 6.33 8.15
C LEU A 200 -1.26 7.14 7.67
N THR A 201 -1.45 8.45 7.59
CA THR A 201 -0.41 9.43 7.29
C THR A 201 -0.29 10.37 8.48
N TYR A 202 0.93 10.55 8.96
CA TYR A 202 1.29 11.59 9.92
C TYR A 202 2.16 12.62 9.20
N LYS A 203 1.86 13.92 9.38
CA LYS A 203 2.73 14.99 8.91
C LYS A 203 3.42 15.71 10.08
N PHE A 204 4.70 16.01 9.88
CA PHE A 204 5.54 16.83 10.74
C PHE A 204 5.61 18.26 10.21
#